data_AF-A0A6P0JVC4-F1
#
_entry.id   AF-A0A6P0JVC4-F1
#
_cell.length_a   1.000
_cell.length_b   1.000
_cell.length_c   1.000
_cell.angle_alpha   90.00
_cell.angle_beta   90.00
_cell.angle_gamma   90.00
#
_symmetry.space_group_name_H-M   'P 1'
#
loop_
_entity.id
_entity.type
_entity.pdbx_description
1 polymer ?
#
loop_
_entity_poly.entity_id
_entity_poly.type
_entity_poly.pdbx_seq_one_letter_code
_entity_poly.pdbx_strand_id
1 'polypeptide(L)'
;WLFLTLPSLWQVAFVLGLIFLFANYPIFSDRQRIYTLLLLLQIGGFLIIGMFGNLPLYNGMRQFMVMLPAIAAIVAVALIWGYQKLYSNFWRFSSITLFVLLLTPIFLDMVTLHPYQSVYFNRLSGGLPNAYEQYDTDYEGVSLQAGIEWLNEHSAKNATLALGGPQYIAEILLRSDLTLLDLETLEETQQPDYYLAMPYLNLQQLYPNCPIIYSVTRQEIPLSILKQCR
;
A
#
# COMPACT_ATOMS: atom_id res chain seq x y z
N TRP A 1 8.92 2.84 -3.00
CA TRP A 1 7.86 2.01 -2.38
C TRP A 1 8.29 1.30 -1.10
N LEU A 2 9.28 0.39 -1.07
CA LEU A 2 9.69 -0.31 0.16
C LEU A 2 10.01 0.65 1.34
N PHE A 3 10.78 1.71 1.08
CA PHE A 3 11.12 2.73 2.09
C PHE A 3 9.93 3.57 2.57
N LEU A 4 8.84 3.61 1.81
CA LEU A 4 7.66 4.43 2.10
C LEU A 4 6.55 3.64 2.81
N THR A 5 6.49 2.33 2.62
CA THR A 5 5.35 1.49 3.06
C THR A 5 5.75 0.38 4.01
N LEU A 6 7.04 0.07 4.16
CA LEU A 6 7.48 -0.76 5.28
C LEU A 6 7.56 0.08 6.55
N PRO A 7 6.98 -0.38 7.68
CA PRO A 7 7.23 0.24 8.97
C PRO A 7 8.72 0.47 9.25
N SER A 8 9.03 1.63 9.82
CA SER A 8 10.41 2.05 10.11
C SER A 8 11.15 1.05 11.01
N LEU A 9 10.45 0.41 11.94
CA LEU A 9 10.97 -0.69 12.76
C LEU A 9 11.59 -1.81 11.91
N TRP A 10 10.92 -2.23 10.84
CA TRP A 10 11.41 -3.27 9.95
C TRP A 10 12.57 -2.80 9.10
N GLN A 11 12.59 -1.53 8.69
CA GLN A 11 13.71 -0.96 7.94
C GLN A 11 14.99 -0.94 8.78
N VAL A 12 14.90 -0.49 10.03
CA VAL A 12 16.04 -0.49 10.97
C VAL A 12 16.49 -1.91 11.26
N ALA A 13 15.57 -2.81 11.58
CA ALA A 13 15.89 -4.22 11.83
C ALA A 13 16.51 -4.89 10.59
N PHE A 14 16.06 -4.57 9.38
CA PHE A 14 16.64 -5.10 8.15
C PHE A 14 18.11 -4.70 7.99
N VAL A 15 18.45 -3.42 8.20
CA VAL A 15 19.84 -2.93 8.15
C VAL A 15 20.69 -3.62 9.22
N LEU A 16 20.20 -3.74 10.45
CA LEU A 16 20.91 -4.45 11.52
C LEU A 16 21.10 -5.93 11.19
N GLY A 17 20.11 -6.56 10.55
CA GLY A 17 20.18 -7.95 10.10
C GLY A 17 21.25 -8.15 9.05
N LEU A 18 21.35 -7.25 8.06
CA LEU A 18 22.44 -7.26 7.09
C LEU A 18 23.81 -7.12 7.77
N ILE A 19 23.96 -6.16 8.70
CA ILE A 19 25.21 -5.99 9.45
C ILE A 19 25.59 -7.28 10.18
N PHE A 20 24.63 -7.95 10.84
CA PHE A 20 24.88 -9.21 11.52
C PHE A 20 25.24 -10.34 10.56
N LEU A 21 24.56 -10.45 9.42
CA LEU A 21 24.90 -11.45 8.41
C LEU A 21 26.32 -11.25 7.88
N PHE A 22 26.70 -10.03 7.52
CA PHE A 22 28.04 -9.75 7.01
C PHE A 22 29.14 -9.92 8.07
N ALA A 23 28.90 -9.44 9.30
CA ALA A 23 29.87 -9.57 10.38
C ALA A 23 30.16 -11.03 10.77
N ASN A 24 29.16 -11.90 10.68
CA ASN A 24 29.31 -13.32 11.03
C ASN A 24 29.56 -14.22 9.79
N TYR A 25 29.53 -13.67 8.58
CA TYR A 25 29.75 -14.43 7.33
C TYR A 25 31.05 -15.25 7.31
N PRO A 26 32.21 -14.75 7.82
CA PRO A 26 33.46 -15.51 7.82
C PRO A 26 33.36 -16.82 8.62
N ILE A 27 32.58 -16.84 9.70
CA ILE A 27 32.43 -17.97 10.62
C ILE A 27 31.24 -18.89 10.30
N PHE A 28 30.43 -18.54 9.29
CA PHE A 28 29.29 -19.37 8.88
C PHE A 28 29.73 -20.70 8.27
N SER A 29 28.96 -21.74 8.56
CA SER A 29 29.00 -23.01 7.82
C SER A 29 28.59 -22.81 6.34
N ASP A 30 28.98 -23.72 5.46
CA ASP A 30 28.63 -23.64 4.03
C ASP A 30 27.11 -23.55 3.81
N ARG A 31 26.32 -24.27 4.61
CA ARG A 31 24.86 -24.21 4.57
C ARG A 31 24.33 -22.81 4.89
N GLN A 32 24.86 -22.16 5.94
CA GLN A 32 24.48 -20.79 6.32
C GLN A 32 24.92 -19.75 5.28
N ARG A 33 26.09 -19.94 4.66
CA ARG A 33 26.54 -19.11 3.55
C ARG A 33 25.59 -19.22 2.36
N ILE A 34 25.21 -20.43 1.96
CA ILE A 34 24.24 -20.67 0.88
C ILE A 34 22.91 -19.98 1.20
N TYR A 35 22.36 -20.15 2.41
CA TYR A 35 21.12 -19.47 2.79
C TYR A 35 21.23 -17.95 2.75
N THR A 36 22.35 -17.39 3.24
CA THR A 36 22.61 -15.95 3.16
C THR A 36 22.64 -15.47 1.71
N LEU A 37 23.34 -16.20 0.83
CA LEU A 37 23.39 -15.88 -0.59
C LEU A 37 22.03 -15.97 -1.27
N LEU A 38 21.20 -16.97 -0.93
CA LEU A 38 19.84 -17.10 -1.48
C LEU A 38 18.93 -15.94 -1.04
N LEU A 39 19.02 -15.50 0.22
CA LEU A 39 18.27 -14.34 0.70
C LEU A 39 18.71 -13.05 -0.03
N LEU A 40 20.02 -12.85 -0.16
CA LEU A 40 20.58 -11.70 -0.88
C LEU A 40 20.24 -11.76 -2.38
N LEU A 41 20.21 -12.95 -2.97
CA LEU A 41 19.83 -13.16 -4.37
C LEU A 41 18.33 -12.90 -4.58
N GLN A 42 17.45 -13.26 -3.65
CA GLN A 42 16.03 -12.95 -3.77
C GLN A 42 15.77 -11.43 -3.80
N ILE A 43 16.50 -10.68 -2.98
CA ILE A 43 16.40 -9.21 -2.96
C ILE A 43 17.13 -8.61 -4.17
N GLY A 44 18.44 -8.85 -4.27
CA GLY A 44 19.31 -8.27 -5.29
C GLY A 44 18.97 -8.74 -6.70
N GLY A 45 18.64 -10.01 -6.89
CA GLY A 45 18.23 -10.56 -8.18
C GLY A 45 16.96 -9.91 -8.71
N PHE A 46 15.95 -9.70 -7.86
CA PHE A 46 14.75 -8.99 -8.27
C PHE A 46 15.03 -7.52 -8.62
N LEU A 47 15.88 -6.84 -7.83
CA LEU A 47 16.31 -5.46 -8.13
C LEU A 47 17.07 -5.38 -9.46
N ILE A 48 17.99 -6.32 -9.73
CA ILE A 48 18.75 -6.38 -10.97
C ILE A 48 17.81 -6.62 -12.15
N ILE A 49 16.89 -7.58 -12.04
CA ILE A 49 15.91 -7.85 -13.11
C ILE A 49 15.01 -6.63 -13.32
N GLY A 50 14.59 -5.92 -12.27
CA GLY A 50 13.80 -4.69 -12.40
C GLY A 50 14.56 -3.51 -13.00
N MET A 51 15.86 -3.40 -12.74
CA MET A 51 16.71 -2.31 -13.27
C MET A 51 17.17 -2.55 -14.71
N PHE A 52 17.45 -3.80 -15.08
CA PHE A 52 18.06 -4.14 -16.37
C PHE A 52 17.14 -4.94 -17.30
N GLY A 53 16.13 -5.62 -16.75
CA GLY A 53 15.03 -6.14 -17.53
C GLY A 53 14.12 -4.99 -17.90
N ASN A 54 13.71 -4.91 -19.16
CA ASN A 54 12.69 -3.95 -19.63
C ASN A 54 11.30 -4.29 -19.06
N LEU A 55 11.20 -4.51 -17.75
CA LEU A 55 9.95 -4.79 -17.05
C LEU A 55 9.18 -3.49 -16.89
N PRO A 56 7.88 -3.46 -17.25
CA PRO A 56 7.05 -2.31 -16.92
C PRO A 56 6.99 -2.19 -15.39
N LEU A 57 7.47 -1.09 -14.84
CA LEU A 57 7.38 -0.81 -13.42
C LEU A 57 5.97 -0.29 -13.12
N TYR A 58 5.19 -1.11 -12.41
CA TYR A 58 3.85 -0.73 -11.97
C TYR A 58 3.94 0.10 -10.70
N ASN A 59 2.92 0.92 -10.46
CA ASN A 59 2.85 1.68 -9.22
C ASN A 59 2.55 0.78 -8.01
N GLY A 60 2.82 1.30 -6.82
CA GLY A 60 2.58 0.59 -5.57
C GLY A 60 3.62 -0.48 -5.21
N MET A 61 3.27 -1.32 -4.23
CA MET A 61 4.17 -2.30 -3.63
C MET A 61 4.14 -3.69 -4.31
N ARG A 62 3.22 -3.92 -5.24
CA ARG A 62 2.90 -5.25 -5.78
C ARG A 62 4.13 -6.00 -6.32
N GLN A 63 4.93 -5.33 -7.15
CA GLN A 63 6.14 -5.95 -7.72
C GLN A 63 7.19 -6.24 -6.64
N PHE A 64 7.29 -5.40 -5.61
CA PHE A 64 8.27 -5.55 -4.53
C PHE A 64 7.88 -6.61 -3.50
N MET A 65 6.65 -7.14 -3.53
CA MET A 65 6.18 -8.17 -2.59
C MET A 65 7.02 -9.46 -2.63
N VAL A 66 7.62 -9.77 -3.79
CA VAL A 66 8.50 -10.93 -3.98
C VAL A 66 9.74 -10.87 -3.07
N MET A 67 10.18 -9.67 -2.66
CA MET A 67 11.33 -9.51 -1.77
C MET A 67 10.97 -9.62 -0.28
N LEU A 68 9.68 -9.51 0.08
CA LEU A 68 9.25 -9.46 1.48
C LEU A 68 9.65 -10.69 2.30
N PRO A 69 9.59 -11.94 1.78
CA PRO A 69 10.04 -13.11 2.54
C PRO A 69 11.52 -13.03 2.93
N ALA A 70 12.39 -12.59 2.02
CA ALA A 70 13.82 -12.44 2.31
C ALA A 70 14.09 -11.29 3.30
N ILE A 71 13.40 -10.16 3.13
CA ILE A 71 13.47 -9.04 4.07
C ILE A 71 13.03 -9.49 5.47
N ALA A 72 11.93 -10.24 5.57
CA ALA A 72 11.42 -10.76 6.84
C ALA A 72 12.42 -11.71 7.52
N ALA A 73 13.08 -12.59 6.76
CA ALA A 73 14.10 -13.47 7.29
C ALA A 73 15.32 -12.69 7.84
N ILE A 74 15.77 -11.65 7.13
CA ILE A 74 16.89 -10.80 7.56
C ILE A 74 16.50 -9.98 8.80
N VAL A 75 15.27 -9.45 8.85
CA VAL A 75 14.72 -8.79 10.04
C VAL A 75 14.70 -9.76 11.24
N ALA A 76 14.28 -11.01 11.03
CA ALA A 76 14.28 -12.02 12.08
C ALA A 76 15.69 -12.30 12.62
N VAL A 77 16.71 -12.34 11.76
CA VAL A 77 18.12 -12.46 12.18
C VAL A 77 18.49 -11.32 13.13
N ALA A 78 18.14 -10.08 12.80
CA ALA A 78 18.41 -8.92 13.64
C ALA A 78 17.77 -9.03 15.02
N LEU A 79 16.47 -9.36 15.05
CA LEU A 79 15.71 -9.44 16.29
C LEU A 79 16.17 -10.61 17.17
N ILE A 80 16.37 -11.79 16.60
CA ILE A 80 16.74 -13.00 17.34
C ILE A 80 18.17 -12.90 17.84
N TRP A 81 19.15 -12.59 16.98
CA TRP A 81 20.54 -12.52 17.41
C TRP A 81 20.81 -11.30 18.28
N GLY A 82 20.12 -10.19 18.02
CA GLY A 82 20.14 -9.02 18.89
C GLY A 82 19.66 -9.36 20.31
N TYR A 83 18.55 -10.08 20.42
CA TYR A 83 18.01 -10.54 21.71
C TYR A 83 18.94 -11.55 22.41
N GLN A 84 19.53 -12.49 21.67
CA GLN A 84 20.44 -13.50 22.23
C GLN A 84 21.72 -12.89 22.83
N LYS A 85 22.17 -11.73 22.34
CA LYS A 85 23.30 -11.00 22.92
C LYS A 85 22.99 -10.32 24.26
N LEU A 86 21.73 -10.29 24.70
CA LEU A 86 21.34 -9.68 25.96
C LEU A 86 21.55 -10.65 27.13
N TYR A 87 22.52 -10.30 28.00
CA TYR A 87 22.94 -11.16 29.11
C TYR A 87 22.06 -11.06 30.37
N SER A 88 21.50 -9.90 30.68
CA SER A 88 20.68 -9.72 31.89
C SER A 88 19.18 -9.80 31.61
N ASN A 89 18.42 -10.29 32.60
CA ASN A 89 16.95 -10.31 32.52
C ASN A 89 16.38 -8.90 32.31
N PHE A 90 16.95 -7.89 32.98
CA PHE A 90 16.54 -6.50 32.80
C PHE A 90 16.60 -6.07 31.33
N TRP A 91 17.72 -6.30 30.63
CA TRP A 91 17.85 -5.92 29.22
C TRP A 91 16.90 -6.69 28.30
N ARG A 92 16.66 -7.97 28.59
CA ARG A 92 15.70 -8.80 27.85
C ARG A 92 14.26 -8.28 28.00
N PHE A 93 13.84 -7.96 29.22
CA PHE A 93 12.51 -7.39 29.46
C PHE A 93 12.38 -6.01 28.82
N SER A 94 13.40 -5.16 28.96
CA SER A 94 13.42 -3.83 28.35
C SER A 94 13.35 -3.89 26.82
N SER A 95 14.07 -4.81 26.17
CA SER A 95 14.02 -4.94 24.71
C SER A 95 12.66 -5.40 24.20
N ILE A 96 12.01 -6.34 24.92
CA ILE A 96 10.65 -6.80 24.57
C ILE A 96 9.65 -5.65 24.76
N THR A 97 9.75 -4.93 25.88
CA THR A 97 8.89 -3.78 26.17
C THR A 97 9.03 -2.71 25.08
N LEU A 98 10.27 -2.37 24.72
CA LEU A 98 10.54 -1.42 23.64
C LEU A 98 9.97 -1.90 22.30
N PHE A 99 10.14 -3.19 21.97
CA PHE A 99 9.59 -3.75 20.73
C PHE A 99 8.06 -3.63 20.68
N VAL A 100 7.35 -3.96 21.78
CA VAL A 100 5.90 -3.80 21.88
C VAL A 100 5.48 -2.33 21.75
N LEU A 101 6.20 -1.41 22.39
CA LEU A 101 5.93 0.03 22.27
C LEU A 101 6.10 0.53 20.83
N LEU A 102 7.13 0.05 20.12
CA LEU A 102 7.37 0.41 18.71
C LEU A 102 6.36 -0.25 17.75
N LEU A 103 5.81 -1.41 18.09
CA LEU A 103 4.74 -2.06 17.34
C LEU A 103 3.37 -1.39 17.52
N THR A 104 3.11 -0.80 18.68
CA THR A 104 1.83 -0.16 19.02
C THR A 104 1.36 0.85 17.97
N PRO A 105 2.17 1.84 17.52
CA PRO A 105 1.73 2.77 16.48
C PRO A 105 1.39 2.08 15.15
N ILE A 106 2.15 1.05 14.77
CA ILE A 106 1.90 0.27 13.54
C ILE A 106 0.56 -0.46 13.65
N PHE A 107 0.28 -1.05 14.81
CA PHE A 107 -1.00 -1.71 15.07
C PHE A 107 -2.18 -0.72 15.00
N LEU A 108 -2.05 0.46 15.60
CA LEU A 108 -3.06 1.52 15.50
C LEU A 108 -3.26 1.96 14.04
N ASP A 109 -2.19 2.05 13.24
CA ASP A 109 -2.30 2.34 11.81
C ASP A 109 -3.09 1.24 11.08
N MET A 110 -2.84 -0.04 11.37
CA MET A 110 -3.61 -1.15 10.78
C MET A 110 -5.10 -1.12 11.16
N VAL A 111 -5.43 -0.76 12.40
CA VAL A 111 -6.82 -0.62 12.87
C VAL A 111 -7.50 0.57 12.21
N THR A 112 -6.84 1.73 12.18
CA THR A 112 -7.41 2.95 11.59
C THR A 112 -7.59 2.86 10.09
N LEU A 113 -6.70 2.14 9.40
CA LEU A 113 -6.78 1.95 7.95
C LEU A 113 -7.76 0.84 7.55
N HIS A 114 -8.17 -0.05 8.46
CA HIS A 114 -9.06 -1.17 8.12
C HIS A 114 -10.35 -0.72 7.38
N PRO A 115 -10.79 -1.41 6.32
CA PRO A 115 -10.20 -2.57 5.63
C PRO A 115 -9.22 -2.23 4.49
N TYR A 116 -8.68 -1.00 4.45
CA TYR A 116 -7.79 -0.47 3.41
C TYR A 116 -6.32 -0.45 3.84
N GLN A 117 -5.82 -1.47 4.52
CA GLN A 117 -4.43 -1.46 5.04
C GLN A 117 -3.36 -1.38 3.94
N SER A 118 -3.71 -1.68 2.69
CA SER A 118 -2.84 -1.52 1.52
C SER A 118 -2.42 -0.06 1.27
N VAL A 119 -3.19 0.92 1.77
CA VAL A 119 -2.87 2.36 1.65
C VAL A 119 -1.91 2.85 2.74
N TYR A 120 -1.32 1.94 3.51
CA TYR A 120 -0.38 2.30 4.58
C TYR A 120 0.92 2.91 4.04
N PHE A 121 1.24 4.09 4.56
CA PHE A 121 2.56 4.71 4.45
C PHE A 121 3.14 4.89 5.85
N ASN A 122 4.44 4.66 5.99
CA ASN A 122 5.07 4.74 7.29
C ASN A 122 5.16 6.18 7.79
N ARG A 123 5.20 6.32 9.11
CA ARG A 123 5.20 7.63 9.77
C ARG A 123 6.46 8.47 9.48
N LEU A 124 7.59 7.85 9.16
CA LEU A 124 8.82 8.59 8.80
C LEU A 124 8.73 9.23 7.41
N SER A 125 7.93 8.66 6.50
CA SER A 125 7.63 9.27 5.21
C SER A 125 6.47 10.26 5.26
N GLY A 126 6.00 10.64 6.46
CA GLY A 126 4.86 11.55 6.63
C GLY A 126 3.48 10.89 6.56
N GLY A 127 3.42 9.55 6.51
CA GLY A 127 2.16 8.81 6.49
C GLY A 127 1.33 8.99 5.21
N LEU A 128 0.07 8.52 5.26
CA LEU A 128 -0.87 8.61 4.15
C LEU A 128 -1.11 10.07 3.68
N PRO A 129 -1.23 11.08 4.57
CA PRO A 129 -1.43 12.46 4.15
C PRO A 129 -0.33 13.01 3.24
N ASN A 130 0.94 12.79 3.59
CA ASN A 130 2.05 13.23 2.74
C ASN A 130 2.13 12.45 1.42
N ALA A 131 1.74 11.17 1.45
CA ALA A 131 1.77 10.32 0.28
C ALA A 131 0.66 10.65 -0.74
N TYR A 132 -0.51 11.07 -0.25
CA TYR A 132 -1.69 11.37 -1.06
C TYR A 132 -1.45 12.43 -2.14
N GLU A 133 -0.61 13.43 -1.86
CA GLU A 133 -0.30 14.48 -2.82
C GLU A 133 0.74 14.06 -3.87
N GLN A 134 1.46 12.96 -3.64
CA GLN A 134 2.66 12.60 -4.40
C GLN A 134 2.55 11.25 -5.11
N TYR A 135 1.69 10.36 -4.62
CA TYR A 135 1.59 8.97 -5.07
C TYR A 135 0.13 8.53 -5.17
N ASP A 136 -0.08 7.50 -5.99
CA ASP A 136 -1.35 6.79 -6.02
C ASP A 136 -1.47 5.91 -4.77
N THR A 137 -2.32 6.34 -3.83
CA THR A 137 -2.38 5.75 -2.49
C THR A 137 -3.27 4.51 -2.41
N ASP A 138 -4.31 4.39 -3.25
CA ASP A 138 -5.19 3.22 -3.35
C ASP A 138 -5.04 2.52 -4.70
N TYR A 139 -3.81 2.11 -5.05
CA TYR A 139 -3.50 1.49 -6.35
C TYR A 139 -4.41 0.30 -6.72
N GLU A 140 -4.90 -0.44 -5.73
CA GLU A 140 -5.77 -1.61 -5.95
C GLU A 140 -7.25 -1.23 -6.15
N GLY A 141 -7.61 0.03 -5.92
CA GLY A 141 -8.95 0.56 -6.14
C GLY A 141 -9.99 0.02 -5.16
N VAL A 142 -9.58 -0.45 -3.97
CA VAL A 142 -10.49 -1.10 -3.02
C VAL A 142 -11.55 -0.11 -2.53
N SER A 143 -11.22 1.18 -2.44
CA SER A 143 -12.18 2.22 -2.06
C SER A 143 -13.25 2.49 -3.12
N LEU A 144 -13.04 2.11 -4.39
CA LEU A 144 -14.05 2.25 -5.43
C LEU A 144 -15.19 1.27 -5.24
N GLN A 145 -14.92 0.08 -4.69
CA GLN A 145 -15.96 -0.89 -4.34
C GLN A 145 -17.01 -0.26 -3.42
N ALA A 146 -16.58 0.35 -2.31
CA ALA A 146 -17.50 1.00 -1.37
C ALA A 146 -18.24 2.19 -2.00
N GLY A 147 -17.62 2.90 -2.95
CA GLY A 147 -18.29 3.95 -3.73
C GLY A 147 -19.40 3.41 -4.64
N ILE A 148 -19.15 2.28 -5.31
CA ILE A 148 -20.13 1.61 -6.17
C ILE A 148 -21.26 0.99 -5.36
N GLU A 149 -20.95 0.36 -4.23
CA GLU A 149 -21.95 -0.19 -3.31
C GLU A 149 -22.88 0.92 -2.79
N TRP A 150 -22.31 2.05 -2.36
CA TRP A 150 -23.12 3.21 -1.97
C TRP A 150 -23.98 3.71 -3.13
N LEU A 151 -23.40 3.84 -4.33
CA LEU A 151 -24.14 4.26 -5.52
C LEU A 151 -25.29 3.29 -5.83
N ASN A 152 -25.06 1.98 -5.68
CA ASN A 152 -26.05 0.93 -5.92
C ASN A 152 -27.27 0.99 -4.99
N GLU A 153 -27.12 1.61 -3.82
CA GLU A 153 -28.22 1.78 -2.87
C GLU A 153 -28.95 3.12 -3.05
N HIS A 154 -28.27 4.15 -3.56
CA HIS A 154 -28.76 5.54 -3.48
C HIS A 154 -29.09 6.19 -4.83
N SER A 155 -28.59 5.67 -5.96
CA SER A 155 -28.85 6.29 -7.27
C SER A 155 -30.23 5.96 -7.85
N ALA A 156 -30.73 6.88 -8.67
CA ALA A 156 -31.95 6.70 -9.45
C ALA A 156 -31.80 5.57 -10.48
N LYS A 157 -32.92 4.98 -10.90
CA LYS A 157 -32.94 3.96 -11.95
C LYS A 157 -32.45 4.53 -13.27
N ASN A 158 -31.74 3.72 -14.06
CA ASN A 158 -31.21 4.09 -15.37
C ASN A 158 -30.24 5.29 -15.36
N ALA A 159 -29.65 5.60 -14.20
CA ALA A 159 -28.62 6.63 -14.13
C ALA A 159 -27.30 6.14 -14.74
N THR A 160 -26.45 7.10 -15.04
CA THR A 160 -25.14 6.90 -15.66
C THR A 160 -24.02 7.13 -14.66
N LEU A 161 -22.99 6.29 -14.71
CA LEU A 161 -21.78 6.39 -13.91
C LEU A 161 -20.57 6.56 -14.83
N ALA A 162 -19.78 7.59 -14.63
CA ALA A 162 -18.42 7.65 -15.15
C ALA A 162 -17.43 7.29 -14.01
N LEU A 163 -16.46 6.40 -14.29
CA LEU A 163 -15.50 5.92 -13.29
C LEU A 163 -14.07 6.38 -13.60
N GLY A 164 -13.53 7.25 -12.75
CA GLY A 164 -12.13 7.66 -12.75
C GLY A 164 -11.25 6.66 -12.01
N GLY A 165 -11.04 5.48 -12.60
CA GLY A 165 -10.27 4.38 -12.02
C GLY A 165 -10.42 3.09 -12.85
N PRO A 166 -9.99 1.93 -12.32
CA PRO A 166 -10.07 0.67 -13.04
C PRO A 166 -11.54 0.25 -13.32
N GLN A 167 -11.94 0.28 -14.60
CA GLN A 167 -13.34 0.04 -15.03
C GLN A 167 -13.89 -1.32 -14.61
N TYR A 168 -13.04 -2.36 -14.57
CA TYR A 168 -13.43 -3.72 -14.21
C TYR A 168 -14.14 -3.79 -12.83
N ILE A 169 -13.86 -2.86 -11.91
CA ILE A 169 -14.52 -2.84 -10.59
C ILE A 169 -16.01 -2.51 -10.76
N ALA A 170 -16.35 -1.52 -11.59
CA ALA A 170 -17.74 -1.17 -11.88
C ALA A 170 -18.41 -2.24 -12.76
N GLU A 171 -17.71 -2.83 -13.73
CA GLU A 171 -18.27 -3.91 -14.55
C GLU A 171 -18.77 -5.11 -13.71
N ILE A 172 -18.09 -5.39 -12.59
CA ILE A 172 -18.43 -6.51 -11.70
C ILE A 172 -19.54 -6.12 -10.70
N LEU A 173 -19.46 -4.90 -10.13
CA LEU A 173 -20.25 -4.53 -8.95
C LEU A 173 -21.45 -3.64 -9.26
N LEU A 174 -21.45 -2.91 -10.38
CA LEU A 174 -22.50 -1.95 -10.68
C LEU A 174 -23.83 -2.67 -10.93
N ARG A 175 -24.93 -2.15 -10.36
CA ARG A 175 -26.26 -2.70 -10.60
C ARG A 175 -26.59 -2.66 -12.11
N SER A 176 -27.33 -3.66 -12.58
CA SER A 176 -27.58 -3.90 -14.01
C SER A 176 -28.42 -2.83 -14.72
N ASP A 177 -29.19 -2.01 -14.00
CA ASP A 177 -29.96 -0.92 -14.60
C ASP A 177 -29.15 0.36 -14.80
N LEU A 178 -27.97 0.49 -14.18
CA LEU A 178 -27.10 1.64 -14.40
C LEU A 178 -26.22 1.43 -15.63
N THR A 179 -25.88 2.54 -16.29
CA THR A 179 -24.98 2.52 -17.44
C THR A 179 -23.60 3.01 -17.03
N LEU A 180 -22.59 2.15 -17.18
CA LEU A 180 -21.19 2.56 -17.07
C LEU A 180 -20.79 3.29 -18.34
N LEU A 181 -20.27 4.51 -18.17
CA LEU A 181 -19.74 5.30 -19.26
C LEU A 181 -18.21 5.24 -19.25
N ASP A 182 -17.63 5.13 -20.44
CA ASP A 182 -16.20 5.11 -20.64
C ASP A 182 -15.65 6.54 -20.72
N LEU A 183 -14.78 6.90 -19.76
CA LEU A 183 -14.17 8.22 -19.68
C LEU A 183 -13.29 8.54 -20.90
N GLU A 184 -12.72 7.54 -21.57
CA GLU A 184 -11.86 7.79 -22.74
C GLU A 184 -12.66 8.24 -23.97
N THR A 185 -13.92 7.81 -24.05
CA THR A 185 -14.82 8.10 -25.19
C THR A 185 -15.88 9.13 -24.87
N LEU A 186 -15.99 9.55 -23.60
CA LEU A 186 -16.95 10.55 -23.17
C LEU A 186 -16.66 11.90 -23.84
N GLU A 187 -17.63 12.45 -24.56
CA GLU A 187 -17.53 13.82 -25.04
C GLU A 187 -17.52 14.79 -23.85
N GLU A 188 -16.70 15.85 -23.90
CA GLU A 188 -16.62 16.87 -22.84
C GLU A 188 -17.99 17.52 -22.53
N THR A 189 -18.91 17.50 -23.48
CA THR A 189 -20.28 18.03 -23.39
C THR A 189 -21.24 17.08 -22.66
N GLN A 190 -20.91 15.79 -22.58
CA GLN A 190 -21.77 14.76 -22.03
C GLN A 190 -21.44 14.56 -20.55
N GLN A 191 -22.27 15.15 -19.69
CA GLN A 191 -22.09 15.07 -18.24
C GLN A 191 -22.79 13.81 -17.69
N PRO A 192 -22.11 12.94 -16.93
CA PRO A 192 -22.72 11.77 -16.29
C PRO A 192 -23.67 12.21 -15.17
N ASP A 193 -24.55 11.33 -14.71
CA ASP A 193 -25.35 11.57 -13.50
C ASP A 193 -24.46 11.48 -12.25
N TYR A 194 -23.54 10.49 -12.24
CA TYR A 194 -22.59 10.27 -11.16
C TYR A 194 -21.16 10.11 -11.68
N TYR A 195 -20.20 10.64 -10.91
CA TYR A 195 -18.77 10.47 -11.18
C TYR A 195 -18.07 9.93 -9.94
N LEU A 196 -17.52 8.73 -10.02
CA LEU A 196 -16.72 8.12 -8.94
C LEU A 196 -15.26 8.09 -9.35
N ALA A 197 -14.36 8.60 -8.52
CA ALA A 197 -12.95 8.60 -8.84
C ALA A 197 -12.06 8.34 -7.62
N MET A 198 -10.93 7.70 -7.90
CA MET A 198 -9.80 7.62 -6.98
C MET A 198 -8.83 8.80 -7.23
N PRO A 199 -7.92 9.14 -6.30
CA PRO A 199 -6.94 10.20 -6.47
C PRO A 199 -5.92 9.98 -7.59
N TYR A 200 -5.94 8.80 -8.24
CA TYR A 200 -5.05 8.42 -9.34
C TYR A 200 -4.99 9.49 -10.42
N LEU A 201 -3.79 9.91 -10.82
CA LEU A 201 -3.57 10.88 -11.91
C LEU A 201 -4.44 12.15 -11.83
N ASN A 202 -4.80 12.61 -10.63
CA ASN A 202 -5.71 13.73 -10.42
C ASN A 202 -7.11 13.53 -11.03
N LEU A 203 -7.55 12.31 -11.31
CA LEU A 203 -8.88 12.02 -11.87
C LEU A 203 -10.00 12.58 -11.00
N GLN A 204 -9.81 12.61 -9.68
CA GLN A 204 -10.73 13.26 -8.74
C GLN A 204 -10.99 14.76 -9.01
N GLN A 205 -10.10 15.45 -9.73
CA GLN A 205 -10.28 16.86 -10.09
C GLN A 205 -11.27 17.05 -11.27
N LEU A 206 -11.55 15.99 -12.04
CA LEU A 206 -12.55 16.04 -13.11
C LEU A 206 -13.93 16.33 -12.52
N TYR A 207 -14.75 17.06 -13.29
CA TYR A 207 -16.05 17.57 -12.85
C TYR A 207 -15.98 18.38 -11.54
N PRO A 208 -15.21 19.48 -11.49
CA PRO A 208 -15.00 20.25 -10.25
C PRO A 208 -16.28 20.94 -9.74
N ASN A 209 -17.24 21.19 -10.62
CA ASN A 209 -18.51 21.85 -10.29
C ASN A 209 -19.55 20.89 -9.68
N CYS A 210 -19.32 19.57 -9.75
CA CYS A 210 -20.25 18.58 -9.22
C CYS A 210 -20.05 18.42 -7.70
N PRO A 211 -21.10 18.52 -6.87
CA PRO A 211 -20.99 18.30 -5.43
C PRO A 211 -20.52 16.87 -5.10
N ILE A 212 -19.61 16.76 -4.14
CA ILE A 212 -19.22 15.47 -3.54
C ILE A 212 -20.37 15.03 -2.62
N ILE A 213 -20.97 13.88 -2.91
CA ILE A 213 -22.10 13.33 -2.15
C ILE A 213 -21.69 12.15 -1.26
N TYR A 214 -20.57 11.50 -1.56
CA TYR A 214 -20.01 10.42 -0.76
C TYR A 214 -18.49 10.35 -0.94
N SER A 215 -17.77 9.92 0.10
CA SER A 215 -16.32 9.71 0.03
C SER A 215 -15.89 8.64 1.02
N VAL A 216 -14.99 7.77 0.57
CA VAL A 216 -14.29 6.83 1.44
C VAL A 216 -13.06 7.53 1.96
N THR A 217 -12.97 7.76 3.28
CA THR A 217 -11.84 8.48 3.89
C THR A 217 -11.09 7.60 4.88
N ARG A 218 -9.76 7.77 4.97
CA ARG A 218 -8.90 7.18 6.00
C ARG A 218 -7.86 8.18 6.43
N GLN A 219 -7.68 8.34 7.74
CA GLN A 219 -6.77 9.35 8.32
C GLN A 219 -7.01 10.75 7.72
N GLU A 220 -8.29 11.13 7.57
CA GLU A 220 -8.74 12.41 6.98
C GLU A 220 -8.44 12.58 5.48
N ILE A 221 -7.92 11.54 4.82
CA ILE A 221 -7.61 11.55 3.38
C ILE A 221 -8.69 10.80 2.60
N PRO A 222 -9.26 11.39 1.52
CA PRO A 222 -10.19 10.68 0.65
C PRO A 222 -9.44 9.67 -0.23
N LEU A 223 -9.80 8.40 -0.11
CA LEU A 223 -9.31 7.33 -0.98
C LEU A 223 -10.12 7.25 -2.28
N SER A 224 -11.40 7.61 -2.22
CA SER A 224 -12.26 7.81 -3.38
C SER A 224 -13.32 8.88 -3.08
N ILE A 225 -13.79 9.54 -4.14
CA ILE A 225 -14.86 10.53 -4.08
C ILE A 225 -15.94 10.21 -5.10
N LEU A 226 -17.20 10.30 -4.67
CA LEU A 226 -18.37 10.20 -5.53
C LEU A 226 -19.01 11.59 -5.64
N LYS A 227 -19.19 12.06 -6.86
CA LYS A 227 -19.85 13.32 -7.20
C LYS A 227 -21.18 13.06 -7.88
N GLN A 228 -22.15 13.91 -7.61
CA GLN A 228 -23.40 13.97 -8.36
C GLN A 228 -23.35 15.15 -9.33
N CYS A 229 -23.56 14.87 -10.61
CA CYS A 229 -23.40 15.84 -11.67
C CYS A 229 -24.72 16.24 -12.33
N ARG A 230 -25.72 15.36 -12.31
CA ARG A 230 -27.10 15.66 -12.71
C ARG A 230 -28.11 15.19 -11.64
#